data_AF-A0A2D2B0K0-F1
#
_entry.id   AF-A0A2D2B0K0-F1
#
_cell.length_a   1.000
_cell.length_b   1.000
_cell.length_c   1.000
_cell.angle_alpha   90.00
_cell.angle_beta   90.00
_cell.angle_gamma   90.00
#
_symmetry.space_group_name_H-M   'P 1'
#
loop_
_entity.id
_entity.type
_entity.pdbx_description
1 polymer ?
#
loop_
_entity_poly.entity_id
_entity_poly.type
_entity_poly.pdbx_seq_one_letter_code
_entity_poly.pdbx_strand_id
1 'polypeptide(L)'
;MTAPTAAGRIARTLIAAAALAGAVALAPAALARPGGLDAVIGPDGVTVTDDDRPVLFYRTKPAPGAEPGRSNYVHPLYAPDGTILTEDRPADHPNQRGLFWAWRQVRLGDRIVADGWAMQGLTYSVRKTNFGADRSGNGAAALTLEIDWIVNAGSELVYVARETTKVRVQPLRNGARRLDFDTLITANVDGLSLGGSDDAVGSGGFSARLIAPDRLIFHSGGRAVTAQQNALTAGTSMGFAWPKQPGLEKWGVGLSCKADGRPISQWVLRKEASMQNCVWPGRAPVALSKGRPLRLESTVVIKPAAGK
;
A
#
# COMPACT_ATOMS: atom_id res chain seq x y z
N MET A 1 41.15 -86.88 2.02
CA MET A 1 41.73 -85.52 1.95
C MET A 1 41.11 -84.81 0.76
N THR A 2 40.98 -83.49 0.89
CA THR A 2 40.38 -82.49 -0.02
C THR A 2 38.85 -82.34 0.01
N ALA A 3 38.46 -81.08 0.28
CA ALA A 3 37.18 -80.56 0.76
C ALA A 3 36.13 -80.34 -0.35
N PRO A 4 34.84 -80.17 0.02
CA PRO A 4 33.78 -79.85 -0.93
C PRO A 4 33.73 -78.34 -1.22
N THR A 5 33.48 -77.99 -2.48
CA THR A 5 33.19 -76.64 -2.96
C THR A 5 31.78 -76.19 -2.53
N ALA A 6 31.71 -75.10 -1.76
CA ALA A 6 30.47 -74.46 -1.36
C ALA A 6 29.85 -73.68 -2.53
N ALA A 7 28.66 -74.11 -2.97
CA ALA A 7 27.80 -73.35 -3.87
C ALA A 7 26.98 -72.34 -3.05
N GLY A 8 27.35 -71.06 -3.14
CA GLY A 8 26.58 -69.96 -2.56
C GLY A 8 25.25 -69.75 -3.27
N ARG A 9 24.14 -70.03 -2.58
CA ARG A 9 22.80 -69.62 -3.02
C ARG A 9 22.58 -68.16 -2.68
N ILE A 10 22.57 -67.29 -3.68
CA ILE A 10 22.12 -65.90 -3.55
C ILE A 10 20.60 -65.93 -3.48
N ALA A 11 20.04 -65.73 -2.29
CA ALA A 11 18.61 -65.48 -2.10
C ALA A 11 18.26 -64.13 -2.73
N ARG A 12 17.47 -64.15 -3.82
CA ARG A 12 16.86 -62.95 -4.39
C ARG A 12 15.65 -62.57 -3.54
N THR A 13 15.81 -61.58 -2.67
CA THR A 13 14.70 -60.93 -1.97
C THR A 13 13.89 -60.12 -2.99
N LEU A 14 12.71 -60.60 -3.36
CA LEU A 14 11.72 -59.83 -4.11
C LEU A 14 11.10 -58.80 -3.16
N ILE A 15 11.50 -57.53 -3.28
CA ILE A 15 10.79 -56.42 -2.65
C ILE A 15 9.57 -56.13 -3.52
N ALA A 16 8.39 -56.48 -3.02
CA ALA A 16 7.12 -56.07 -3.63
C ALA A 16 6.94 -54.57 -3.40
N ALA A 17 7.10 -53.76 -4.45
CA ALA A 17 6.71 -52.36 -4.42
C ALA A 17 5.18 -52.27 -4.51
N ALA A 18 4.52 -52.05 -3.38
CA ALA A 18 3.10 -51.71 -3.35
C ALA A 18 2.93 -50.26 -3.84
N ALA A 19 2.47 -50.10 -5.07
CA ALA A 19 2.05 -48.80 -5.59
C ALA A 19 0.72 -48.40 -4.93
N LEU A 20 0.77 -47.54 -3.91
CA LEU A 20 -0.42 -46.79 -3.48
C LEU A 20 -0.74 -45.75 -4.56
N ALA A 21 -1.70 -46.08 -5.43
CA ALA A 21 -2.38 -45.10 -6.26
C ALA A 21 -3.28 -44.25 -5.35
N GLY A 22 -2.73 -43.15 -4.82
CA GLY A 22 -3.54 -42.13 -4.15
C GLY A 22 -4.43 -41.45 -5.19
N ALA A 23 -5.74 -41.71 -5.12
CA ALA A 23 -6.72 -40.95 -5.87
C ALA A 23 -6.71 -39.51 -5.35
N VAL A 24 -6.07 -38.60 -6.11
CA VAL A 24 -6.26 -37.17 -5.92
C VAL A 24 -7.70 -36.87 -6.29
N ALA A 25 -8.54 -36.66 -5.28
CA ALA A 25 -9.85 -36.07 -5.49
C ALA A 25 -9.62 -34.66 -6.03
N LEU A 26 -9.73 -34.50 -7.35
CA LEU A 26 -9.88 -33.20 -8.00
C LEU A 26 -11.16 -32.60 -7.43
N ALA A 27 -11.00 -31.65 -6.50
CA ALA A 27 -12.08 -30.76 -6.15
C ALA A 27 -12.61 -30.16 -7.46
N PRO A 28 -13.94 -30.08 -7.67
CA PRO A 28 -14.46 -29.45 -8.87
C PRO A 28 -13.88 -28.05 -8.90
N ALA A 29 -13.10 -27.74 -9.95
CA ALA A 29 -12.71 -26.38 -10.25
C ALA A 29 -14.01 -25.59 -10.30
N ALA A 30 -14.25 -24.76 -9.29
CA ALA A 30 -15.33 -23.81 -9.33
C ALA A 30 -15.16 -23.08 -10.67
N LEU A 31 -16.17 -23.18 -11.53
CA LEU A 31 -16.18 -22.46 -12.80
C LEU A 31 -15.87 -20.99 -12.49
N ALA A 32 -14.63 -20.57 -12.76
CA ALA A 32 -14.23 -19.19 -12.64
C ALA A 32 -15.14 -18.42 -13.58
N ARG A 33 -16.08 -17.67 -13.00
CA ARG A 33 -16.91 -16.76 -13.77
C ARG A 33 -16.00 -15.60 -14.18
N PRO A 34 -15.79 -15.36 -15.48
CA PRO A 34 -14.95 -14.26 -15.92
C PRO A 34 -15.55 -12.92 -15.47
N GLY A 35 -14.70 -12.03 -14.98
CA GLY A 35 -14.99 -10.63 -14.69
C GLY A 35 -15.39 -10.38 -13.23
N GLY A 36 -14.42 -10.21 -12.34
CA GLY A 36 -14.72 -9.73 -11.00
C GLY A 36 -13.53 -9.30 -10.17
N LEU A 37 -13.63 -8.10 -9.58
CA LEU A 37 -12.77 -7.73 -8.45
C LEU A 37 -13.11 -8.59 -7.25
N ASP A 38 -12.11 -9.27 -6.70
CA ASP A 38 -12.24 -10.11 -5.51
C ASP A 38 -11.10 -9.84 -4.50
N ALA A 39 -11.19 -10.42 -3.31
CA ALA A 39 -10.15 -10.29 -2.31
C ALA A 39 -9.96 -11.53 -1.43
N VAL A 40 -8.70 -11.80 -1.10
CA VAL A 40 -8.31 -12.77 -0.08
C VAL A 40 -7.84 -12.02 1.16
N ILE A 41 -8.55 -12.19 2.27
CA ILE A 41 -8.15 -11.66 3.58
C ILE A 41 -7.25 -12.71 4.24
N GLY A 42 -5.95 -12.41 4.27
CA GLY A 42 -4.93 -13.24 4.89
C GLY A 42 -4.49 -12.74 6.27
N PRO A 43 -3.55 -13.45 6.92
CA PRO A 43 -3.05 -13.08 8.24
C PRO A 43 -2.32 -11.73 8.26
N ASP A 44 -1.60 -11.40 7.19
CA ASP A 44 -0.76 -10.20 7.13
C ASP A 44 -1.43 -9.00 6.45
N GLY A 45 -2.52 -9.23 5.72
CA GLY A 45 -3.11 -8.24 4.84
C GLY A 45 -4.18 -8.77 3.91
N VAL A 46 -4.58 -7.94 2.96
CA VAL A 46 -5.63 -8.24 1.98
C VAL A 46 -5.05 -8.14 0.58
N THR A 47 -5.12 -9.23 -0.17
CA THR A 47 -4.81 -9.24 -1.60
C THR A 47 -6.10 -8.98 -2.38
N VAL A 48 -6.13 -7.93 -3.19
CA VAL A 48 -7.23 -7.69 -4.13
C VAL A 48 -6.80 -8.14 -5.51
N THR A 49 -7.67 -8.89 -6.20
CA THR A 49 -7.44 -9.41 -7.56
C THR A 49 -8.52 -8.92 -8.51
N ASP A 50 -8.21 -8.93 -9.82
CA ASP A 50 -9.15 -8.75 -10.93
C ASP A 50 -8.92 -9.92 -11.89
N ASP A 51 -9.87 -10.86 -11.94
CA ASP A 51 -9.73 -12.13 -12.68
C ASP A 51 -8.41 -12.85 -12.36
N ASP A 52 -8.17 -13.09 -11.06
CA ASP A 52 -6.96 -13.70 -10.49
C ASP A 52 -5.65 -12.93 -10.69
N ARG A 53 -5.66 -11.82 -11.44
CA ARG A 53 -4.49 -10.94 -11.55
C ARG A 53 -4.42 -10.03 -10.33
N PRO A 54 -3.27 -9.92 -9.65
CA PRO A 54 -3.15 -9.06 -8.49
C PRO A 54 -3.32 -7.59 -8.86
N VAL A 55 -4.08 -6.86 -8.05
CA VAL A 55 -4.28 -5.41 -8.18
C VAL A 55 -3.45 -4.67 -7.15
N LEU A 56 -3.59 -5.09 -5.89
CA LEU A 56 -2.88 -4.52 -4.77
C LEU A 56 -2.82 -5.53 -3.62
N PHE A 57 -1.84 -5.33 -2.74
CA PHE A 57 -1.85 -5.91 -1.40
C PHE A 57 -1.91 -4.78 -0.36
N TYR A 58 -2.90 -4.85 0.53
CA TYR A 58 -3.03 -3.94 1.66
C TYR A 58 -2.48 -4.60 2.92
N ARG A 59 -1.42 -4.04 3.51
CA ARG A 59 -0.79 -4.55 4.73
C ARG A 59 -1.60 -4.17 5.96
N THR A 60 -2.11 -5.14 6.71
CA THR A 60 -2.91 -4.91 7.93
C THR A 60 -2.16 -5.25 9.21
N LYS A 61 -1.11 -6.09 9.13
CA LYS A 61 -0.21 -6.39 10.25
C LYS A 61 1.17 -5.78 10.04
N PRO A 62 1.93 -5.51 11.10
CA PRO A 62 3.31 -5.06 10.97
C PRO A 62 4.12 -6.00 10.07
N ALA A 63 4.72 -5.46 9.02
CA ALA A 63 5.67 -6.21 8.23
C ALA A 63 6.90 -6.57 9.10
N PRO A 64 7.47 -7.78 8.97
CA PRO A 64 8.69 -8.14 9.69
C PRO A 64 9.80 -7.11 9.50
N GLY A 65 10.55 -6.80 10.56
CA GLY A 65 11.68 -5.87 10.54
C GLY A 65 11.77 -4.99 11.78
N ALA A 66 12.64 -3.99 11.72
CA ALA A 66 12.98 -3.13 12.86
C ALA A 66 11.87 -2.14 13.27
N GLU A 67 10.90 -1.87 12.40
CA GLU A 67 9.85 -0.88 12.65
C GLU A 67 8.54 -1.59 13.03
N PRO A 68 8.18 -1.62 14.33
CA PRO A 68 7.04 -2.40 14.81
C PRO A 68 5.69 -1.86 14.29
N GLY A 69 5.63 -0.60 13.84
CA GLY A 69 4.41 0.05 13.35
C GLY A 69 4.15 -0.08 11.83
N ARG A 70 5.02 -0.76 11.06
CA ARG A 70 4.94 -0.80 9.58
C ARG A 70 3.75 -1.62 9.08
N SER A 71 2.57 -1.02 9.12
CA SER A 71 1.31 -1.53 8.60
C SER A 71 0.47 -0.36 8.06
N ASN A 72 -0.76 -0.64 7.63
CA ASN A 72 -1.70 0.37 7.13
C ASN A 72 -1.22 1.08 5.85
N TYR A 73 -0.79 0.31 4.85
CA TYR A 73 -0.34 0.82 3.54
C TYR A 73 -0.58 -0.21 2.44
N VAL A 74 -0.51 0.24 1.19
CA VAL A 74 -0.59 -0.64 0.01
C VAL A 74 0.80 -0.90 -0.55
N HIS A 75 1.24 -2.16 -0.54
CA HIS A 75 2.38 -2.62 -1.31
C HIS A 75 2.39 -4.16 -1.39
N PRO A 76 2.59 -4.76 -2.57
CA PRO A 76 2.74 -4.10 -3.87
C PRO A 76 1.44 -3.49 -4.42
N LEU A 77 1.57 -2.43 -5.22
CA LEU A 77 0.58 -1.96 -6.20
C LEU A 77 0.97 -2.49 -7.58
N TYR A 78 0.02 -3.04 -8.33
CA TYR A 78 0.29 -3.66 -9.63
C TYR A 78 -0.33 -2.87 -10.79
N ALA A 79 0.43 -2.77 -11.87
CA ALA A 79 -0.09 -2.44 -13.19
C ALA A 79 -0.94 -3.60 -13.76
N PRO A 80 -1.82 -3.36 -14.74
CA PRO A 80 -2.64 -4.39 -15.35
C PRO A 80 -1.90 -5.59 -15.95
N ASP A 81 -0.63 -5.44 -16.35
CA ASP A 81 0.21 -6.54 -16.84
C ASP A 81 0.96 -7.30 -15.72
N GLY A 82 0.73 -6.95 -14.45
CA GLY A 82 1.40 -7.54 -13.30
C GLY A 82 2.70 -6.85 -12.91
N THR A 83 3.11 -5.77 -13.58
CA THR A 83 4.28 -4.99 -13.18
C THR A 83 4.05 -4.34 -11.82
N ILE A 84 4.94 -4.55 -10.85
CA ILE A 84 4.89 -3.86 -9.55
C ILE A 84 5.29 -2.40 -9.76
N LEU A 85 4.51 -1.44 -9.25
CA LEU A 85 4.73 0.00 -9.44
C LEU A 85 5.31 0.71 -8.21
N THR A 86 5.39 0.02 -7.09
CA THR A 86 5.78 0.60 -5.79
C THR A 86 6.87 -0.22 -5.13
N GLU A 87 7.65 0.41 -4.26
CA GLU A 87 8.70 -0.23 -3.45
C GLU A 87 8.34 -0.18 -1.96
N ASP A 88 8.84 -1.12 -1.17
CA ASP A 88 8.72 -1.12 0.30
C ASP A 88 10.09 -1.33 0.93
N ARG A 89 10.38 -0.55 1.96
CA ARG A 89 11.65 -0.52 2.69
C ARG A 89 12.87 -0.44 1.76
N PRO A 90 12.96 0.60 0.94
CA PRO A 90 14.10 0.76 0.05
C PRO A 90 15.35 1.11 0.87
N ALA A 91 16.52 0.67 0.42
CA ALA A 91 17.77 0.79 1.19
C ALA A 91 18.16 2.26 1.51
N ASP A 92 17.79 3.19 0.64
CA ASP A 92 18.03 4.63 0.79
C ASP A 92 17.14 5.28 1.85
N HIS A 93 15.89 4.84 1.95
CA HIS A 93 14.88 5.41 2.85
C HIS A 93 14.04 4.31 3.46
N PRO A 94 14.57 3.58 4.46
CA PRO A 94 13.91 2.41 5.02
C PRO A 94 12.47 2.67 5.43
N ASN A 95 12.16 3.87 5.93
CA ASN A 95 10.84 4.28 6.43
C ASN A 95 9.75 4.41 5.33
N GLN A 96 10.13 4.47 4.05
CA GLN A 96 9.18 4.61 2.94
C GLN A 96 8.55 3.26 2.55
N ARG A 97 7.29 3.33 2.08
CA ARG A 97 6.48 2.13 1.81
C ARG A 97 5.31 2.39 0.87
N GLY A 98 5.32 1.81 -0.32
CA GLY A 98 4.09 1.65 -1.09
C GLY A 98 3.29 2.93 -1.34
N LEU A 99 1.97 2.81 -1.22
CA LEU A 99 1.06 3.95 -1.02
C LEU A 99 0.69 4.03 0.47
N PHE A 100 0.96 5.16 1.10
CA PHE A 100 0.81 5.34 2.55
C PHE A 100 0.44 6.78 2.91
N TRP A 101 -0.11 7.01 4.10
CA TRP A 101 -0.27 8.34 4.68
C TRP A 101 0.38 8.36 6.06
N ALA A 102 1.07 9.46 6.35
CA ALA A 102 1.86 9.58 7.55
C ALA A 102 2.11 11.05 7.92
N TRP A 103 2.38 11.29 9.20
CA TRP A 103 2.73 12.60 9.73
C TRP A 103 3.95 12.48 10.63
N ARG A 104 4.90 13.41 10.48
CA ARG A 104 6.10 13.49 11.32
C ARG A 104 5.78 14.03 12.71
N GLN A 105 4.71 14.82 12.81
CA GLN A 105 4.25 15.41 14.05
C GLN A 105 2.86 14.85 14.38
N VAL A 106 2.78 13.79 15.20
CA VAL A 106 1.55 13.42 15.90
C VAL A 106 1.67 14.00 17.31
N ARG A 107 0.82 14.97 17.64
CA ARG A 107 0.96 15.77 18.87
C ARG A 107 -0.23 15.59 19.81
N LEU A 108 0.03 15.67 21.11
CA LEU A 108 -0.97 15.84 22.16
C LEU A 108 -0.66 17.14 22.91
N GLY A 109 -1.54 18.13 22.76
CA GLY A 109 -1.23 19.51 23.14
C GLY A 109 0.03 20.00 22.41
N ASP A 110 0.99 20.53 23.15
CA ASP A 110 2.21 21.08 22.57
C ASP A 110 3.32 20.05 22.34
N ARG A 111 3.14 18.79 22.74
CA ARG A 111 4.18 17.75 22.65
C ARG A 111 3.98 16.86 21.43
N ILE A 112 5.05 16.63 20.66
CA ILE A 112 5.09 15.53 19.69
C ILE A 112 5.23 14.23 20.47
N VAL A 113 4.22 13.35 20.36
CA VAL A 113 4.18 12.06 21.07
C VAL A 113 4.48 10.88 20.16
N ALA A 114 4.36 11.06 18.84
CA ALA A 114 4.72 10.05 17.88
C ALA A 114 5.11 10.64 16.51
N ASP A 115 5.81 9.82 15.75
CA ASP A 115 6.21 10.07 14.37
C ASP A 115 5.70 8.91 13.51
N GLY A 116 4.53 9.12 12.89
CA GLY A 116 3.88 8.17 12.00
C GLY A 116 4.56 8.03 10.64
N TRP A 117 5.60 8.80 10.35
CA TRP A 117 6.41 8.58 9.15
C TRP A 117 7.51 7.56 9.42
N ALA A 118 8.24 7.74 10.53
CA ALA A 118 9.28 6.82 10.99
C ALA A 118 8.74 5.63 11.81
N MET A 119 7.43 5.54 12.01
CA MET A 119 6.79 4.48 12.81
C MET A 119 7.29 4.43 14.26
N GLN A 120 7.55 5.61 14.85
CA GLN A 120 8.03 5.74 16.22
C GLN A 120 6.89 6.19 17.13
N GLY A 121 6.64 5.43 18.20
CA GLY A 121 5.63 5.78 19.20
C GLY A 121 4.18 5.72 18.72
N LEU A 122 3.91 5.23 17.51
CA LEU A 122 2.56 5.04 16.95
C LEU A 122 2.39 3.61 16.43
N THR A 123 1.29 2.97 16.85
CA THR A 123 0.87 1.65 16.39
C THR A 123 -0.50 1.75 15.74
N TYR A 124 -0.64 1.15 14.57
CA TYR A 124 -1.94 0.94 13.91
C TYR A 124 -2.48 -0.45 14.24
N SER A 125 -3.64 -0.51 14.88
CA SER A 125 -4.33 -1.76 15.19
C SER A 125 -5.55 -1.92 14.30
N VAL A 126 -5.45 -2.74 13.25
CA VAL A 126 -6.60 -3.08 12.38
C VAL A 126 -7.55 -4.00 13.14
N ARG A 127 -8.73 -3.49 13.48
CA ARG A 127 -9.78 -4.24 14.21
C ARG A 127 -10.72 -4.99 13.30
N LYS A 128 -11.04 -4.40 12.16
CA LYS A 128 -12.02 -4.96 11.22
C LYS A 128 -11.56 -4.73 9.80
N THR A 129 -11.76 -5.75 8.99
CA THR A 129 -11.50 -5.74 7.55
C THR A 129 -12.73 -6.30 6.87
N ASN A 130 -13.27 -5.55 5.91
CA ASN A 130 -14.39 -5.99 5.10
C ASN A 130 -14.12 -5.71 3.63
N PHE A 131 -14.48 -6.64 2.76
CA PHE A 131 -14.43 -6.45 1.31
C PHE A 131 -15.81 -6.68 0.71
N GLY A 132 -16.21 -5.79 -0.20
CA GLY A 132 -17.47 -5.93 -0.92
C GLY A 132 -17.33 -5.51 -2.38
N ALA A 133 -17.71 -6.40 -3.29
CA ALA A 133 -17.82 -6.12 -4.72
C ALA A 133 -19.25 -5.70 -5.07
N ASP A 134 -19.40 -4.60 -5.79
CA ASP A 134 -20.66 -4.19 -6.41
C ASP A 134 -20.82 -4.91 -7.74
N ARG A 135 -21.37 -6.13 -7.66
CA ARG A 135 -21.62 -6.99 -8.82
C ARG A 135 -22.88 -6.62 -9.61
N SER A 136 -23.74 -5.76 -9.06
CA SER A 136 -24.97 -5.28 -9.69
C SER A 136 -24.80 -3.94 -10.42
N GLY A 137 -23.79 -3.17 -10.03
CA GLY A 137 -23.51 -1.84 -10.58
C GLY A 137 -22.37 -1.85 -11.58
N ASN A 138 -21.41 -0.93 -11.41
CA ASN A 138 -20.36 -0.71 -12.39
C ASN A 138 -19.22 -1.76 -12.34
N GLY A 139 -19.28 -2.73 -11.41
CA GLY A 139 -18.26 -3.75 -11.18
C GLY A 139 -17.16 -3.35 -10.19
N ALA A 140 -17.24 -2.18 -9.56
CA ALA A 140 -16.26 -1.74 -8.57
C ALA A 140 -16.30 -2.59 -7.29
N ALA A 141 -15.20 -2.62 -6.56
CA ALA A 141 -15.14 -3.23 -5.23
C ALA A 141 -14.53 -2.28 -4.21
N ALA A 142 -14.81 -2.49 -2.94
CA ALA A 142 -14.25 -1.70 -1.85
C ALA A 142 -13.74 -2.57 -0.71
N LEU A 143 -12.46 -2.37 -0.37
CA LEU A 143 -11.88 -2.78 0.91
C LEU A 143 -12.15 -1.67 1.93
N THR A 144 -12.74 -2.01 3.07
CA THR A 144 -12.99 -1.09 4.19
C THR A 144 -12.31 -1.63 5.44
N LEU A 145 -11.52 -0.79 6.09
CA LEU A 145 -10.79 -1.10 7.31
C LEU A 145 -11.20 -0.17 8.46
N GLU A 146 -11.28 -0.71 9.67
CA GLU A 146 -11.33 0.07 10.91
C GLU A 146 -10.02 -0.11 11.67
N ILE A 147 -9.32 0.99 11.94
CA ILE A 147 -7.99 1.01 12.54
C ILE A 147 -8.01 1.91 13.79
N ASP A 148 -7.46 1.42 14.89
CA ASP A 148 -7.17 2.27 16.04
C ASP A 148 -5.73 2.79 15.98
N TRP A 149 -5.55 4.06 16.32
CA TRP A 149 -4.25 4.69 16.48
C TRP A 149 -3.89 4.70 17.97
N ILE A 150 -2.81 4.02 18.31
CA ILE A 150 -2.34 3.88 19.69
C ILE A 150 -0.97 4.53 19.77
N VAL A 151 -0.82 5.54 20.64
CA VAL A 151 0.48 6.17 20.88
C VAL A 151 1.06 5.74 22.22
N ASN A 152 2.40 5.68 22.27
CA ASN A 152 3.12 5.54 23.53
C ASN A 152 3.45 6.94 24.08
N ALA A 153 2.66 7.41 25.05
CA ALA A 153 2.83 8.72 25.66
C ALA A 153 3.46 8.57 27.06
N GLY A 154 4.76 8.25 27.11
CA GLY A 154 5.48 8.00 28.36
C GLY A 154 5.38 6.55 28.82
N SER A 155 4.68 6.30 29.94
CA SER A 155 4.43 4.94 30.45
C SER A 155 3.05 4.38 30.06
N GLU A 156 2.22 5.18 29.38
CA GLU A 156 0.84 4.84 29.06
C GLU A 156 0.61 4.67 27.56
N LEU A 157 -0.21 3.68 27.20
CA LEU A 157 -0.76 3.52 25.86
C LEU A 157 -2.06 4.31 25.75
N VAL A 158 -2.13 5.21 24.78
CA VAL A 158 -3.29 6.09 24.58
C VAL A 158 -3.91 5.84 23.20
N TYR A 159 -5.21 5.53 23.18
CA TYR A 159 -6.00 5.39 21.95
C TYR A 159 -6.41 6.77 21.44
N VAL A 160 -5.57 7.39 20.62
CA VAL A 160 -5.72 8.80 20.25
C VAL A 160 -6.72 9.06 19.13
N ALA A 161 -6.92 8.10 18.22
CA ALA A 161 -7.85 8.25 17.12
C ALA A 161 -8.40 6.89 16.64
N ARG A 162 -9.57 6.94 16.01
CA ARG A 162 -10.08 5.86 15.17
C ARG A 162 -10.04 6.30 13.71
N GLU A 163 -9.51 5.45 12.86
CA GLU A 163 -9.45 5.62 11.42
C GLU A 163 -10.39 4.62 10.72
N THR A 164 -11.18 5.10 9.78
CA THR A 164 -11.87 4.26 8.80
C THR A 164 -11.30 4.54 7.43
N THR A 165 -10.68 3.55 6.80
CA THR A 165 -10.11 3.68 5.45
C THR A 165 -10.89 2.81 4.48
N LYS A 166 -11.40 3.42 3.40
CA LYS A 166 -12.05 2.74 2.29
C LYS A 166 -11.20 2.87 1.03
N VAL A 167 -10.73 1.75 0.51
CA VAL A 167 -10.04 1.65 -0.78
C VAL A 167 -11.02 1.10 -1.81
N ARG A 168 -11.58 1.98 -2.65
CA ARG A 168 -12.45 1.60 -3.76
C ARG A 168 -11.59 1.34 -5.00
N VAL A 169 -11.67 0.14 -5.54
CA VAL A 169 -11.02 -0.26 -6.79
C VAL A 169 -12.07 -0.25 -7.88
N GLN A 170 -11.84 0.52 -8.94
CA GLN A 170 -12.66 0.50 -10.15
C GLN A 170 -12.19 -0.63 -11.08
N PRO A 171 -13.10 -1.23 -11.86
CA PRO A 171 -12.71 -2.20 -12.87
C PRO A 171 -11.72 -1.62 -13.86
N LEU A 172 -10.97 -2.51 -14.52
CA LEU A 172 -10.19 -2.09 -15.67
C LEU A 172 -11.10 -1.54 -16.78
N ARG A 173 -10.77 -0.35 -17.29
CA ARG A 173 -11.46 0.30 -18.42
C ARG A 173 -10.41 0.93 -19.33
N ASN A 174 -10.41 0.55 -20.61
CA ASN A 174 -9.45 1.05 -21.61
C ASN A 174 -7.98 0.92 -21.15
N GLY A 175 -7.64 -0.20 -20.49
CA GLY A 175 -6.32 -0.45 -19.93
C GLY A 175 -5.94 0.38 -18.70
N ALA A 176 -6.82 1.27 -18.22
CA ALA A 176 -6.60 2.08 -17.03
C ALA A 176 -7.37 1.52 -15.82
N ARG A 177 -6.77 1.67 -14.64
CA ARG A 177 -7.36 1.31 -13.34
C ARG A 177 -7.30 2.50 -12.39
N ARG A 178 -8.42 2.74 -11.69
CA ARG A 178 -8.55 3.80 -10.69
C ARG A 178 -8.76 3.20 -9.31
N LEU A 179 -8.05 3.73 -8.33
CA LEU A 179 -8.19 3.44 -6.92
C LEU A 179 -8.52 4.75 -6.19
N ASP A 180 -9.59 4.76 -5.41
CA ASP A 180 -9.97 5.88 -4.55
C ASP A 180 -9.81 5.47 -3.08
N PHE A 181 -9.00 6.21 -2.35
CA PHE A 181 -8.82 6.13 -0.91
C PHE A 181 -9.69 7.21 -0.27
N ASP A 182 -10.54 6.81 0.68
CA ASP A 182 -11.34 7.69 1.51
C ASP A 182 -11.08 7.32 2.98
N THR A 183 -10.30 8.15 3.66
CA THR A 183 -9.78 7.92 5.00
C THR A 183 -10.39 8.94 5.95
N LEU A 184 -11.12 8.47 6.95
CA LEU A 184 -11.71 9.28 8.01
C LEU A 184 -10.91 9.06 9.29
N ILE A 185 -10.27 10.09 9.83
CA ILE A 185 -9.54 10.03 11.11
C ILE A 185 -10.32 10.83 12.14
N THR A 186 -10.87 10.16 13.15
CA THR A 186 -11.64 10.77 14.23
C THR A 186 -10.82 10.74 15.50
N ALA A 187 -10.51 11.91 16.06
CA ALA A 187 -9.80 12.01 17.33
C ALA A 187 -10.70 11.49 18.48
N ASN A 188 -10.12 10.64 19.34
CA ASN A 188 -10.74 10.12 20.55
C ASN A 188 -10.35 10.92 21.80
N VAL A 189 -9.34 11.78 21.69
CA VAL A 189 -8.81 12.62 22.76
C VAL A 189 -8.83 14.09 22.34
N ASP A 190 -8.81 14.97 23.33
CA ASP A 190 -8.64 16.40 23.11
C ASP A 190 -7.16 16.73 22.85
N GLY A 191 -6.90 17.79 22.09
CA GLY A 191 -5.53 18.26 21.82
C GLY A 191 -4.73 17.41 20.83
N LEU A 192 -5.35 16.46 20.11
CA LEU A 192 -4.69 15.77 19.00
C LEU A 192 -4.47 16.73 17.83
N SER A 193 -3.24 16.81 17.32
CA SER A 193 -2.94 17.51 16.06
C SER A 193 -1.95 16.74 15.20
N LEU A 194 -2.04 16.97 13.89
CA LEU A 194 -1.21 16.33 12.86
C LEU A 194 -0.40 17.38 12.10
N GLY A 195 0.89 17.17 11.90
CA GLY A 195 1.77 18.02 11.11
C GLY A 195 2.79 17.22 10.29
N GLY A 196 3.22 17.78 9.17
CA GLY A 196 4.33 17.26 8.36
C GLY A 196 5.69 17.44 9.03
N SER A 197 6.80 17.26 8.31
CA SER A 197 8.13 17.52 8.86
C SER A 197 8.28 18.96 9.36
N ASP A 198 9.01 19.16 10.46
CA ASP A 198 9.31 20.50 11.00
C ASP A 198 10.48 21.15 10.25
N ASP A 199 10.33 21.24 8.93
CA ASP A 199 11.28 21.85 8.01
C ASP A 199 10.54 22.54 6.85
N ALA A 200 11.28 23.13 5.91
CA ALA A 200 10.71 23.80 4.74
C ALA A 200 10.05 22.83 3.74
N VAL A 201 10.23 21.51 3.90
CA VAL A 201 9.62 20.49 3.05
C VAL A 201 8.20 20.18 3.55
N GLY A 202 8.00 20.10 4.86
CA GLY A 202 6.69 19.85 5.47
C GLY A 202 6.05 18.52 5.07
N SER A 203 6.85 17.49 4.76
CA SER A 203 6.37 16.20 4.25
C SER A 203 5.38 15.56 5.21
N GLY A 204 4.20 15.22 4.69
CA GLY A 204 3.10 14.63 5.47
C GLY A 204 1.88 14.40 4.58
N GLY A 205 0.97 13.54 5.04
CA GLY A 205 -0.21 13.14 4.26
C GLY A 205 0.10 12.00 3.30
N PHE A 206 -0.68 11.90 2.22
CA PHE A 206 -0.63 10.76 1.29
C PHE A 206 0.63 10.80 0.41
N SER A 207 1.31 9.65 0.32
CA SER A 207 2.62 9.49 -0.29
C SER A 207 2.67 8.21 -1.11
N ALA A 208 3.42 8.25 -2.21
CA ALA A 208 3.66 7.12 -3.09
C ALA A 208 5.19 6.90 -3.25
N ARG A 209 5.70 5.78 -2.75
CA ARG A 209 7.04 5.27 -3.06
C ARG A 209 6.97 4.45 -4.34
N LEU A 210 7.10 5.15 -5.46
CA LEU A 210 7.18 4.56 -6.80
C LEU A 210 8.58 3.99 -7.06
N ILE A 211 8.67 2.88 -7.77
CA ILE A 211 9.97 2.29 -8.18
C ILE A 211 10.68 3.17 -9.22
N ALA A 212 12.00 2.99 -9.36
CA ALA A 212 12.86 3.77 -10.26
C ALA A 212 12.60 5.30 -10.19
N PRO A 213 12.62 5.90 -8.97
CA PRO A 213 12.28 7.32 -8.79
C PRO A 213 13.21 8.26 -9.59
N ASP A 214 14.45 7.85 -9.84
CA ASP A 214 15.45 8.56 -10.66
C ASP A 214 15.08 8.66 -12.14
N ARG A 215 14.12 7.85 -12.60
CA ARG A 215 13.64 7.84 -13.98
C ARG A 215 12.30 8.53 -14.15
N LEU A 216 11.69 9.02 -13.07
CA LEU A 216 10.38 9.66 -13.13
C LEU A 216 10.43 10.99 -13.90
N ILE A 217 9.42 11.18 -14.75
CA ILE A 217 9.02 12.49 -15.26
C ILE A 217 7.69 12.89 -14.61
N PHE A 218 7.57 14.18 -14.27
CA PHE A 218 6.42 14.73 -13.59
C PHE A 218 5.62 15.64 -14.51
N HIS A 219 4.30 15.52 -14.48
CA HIS A 219 3.40 16.38 -15.25
C HIS A 219 2.21 16.81 -14.42
N SER A 220 1.82 18.08 -14.54
CA SER A 220 0.61 18.61 -13.91
C SER A 220 -0.06 19.61 -14.84
N GLY A 221 -1.38 19.52 -15.02
CA GLY A 221 -2.12 20.41 -15.92
C GLY A 221 -1.61 20.43 -17.36
N GLY A 222 -1.11 19.29 -17.86
CA GLY A 222 -0.54 19.16 -19.21
C GLY A 222 0.88 19.73 -19.38
N ARG A 223 1.51 20.22 -18.32
CA ARG A 223 2.87 20.78 -18.35
C ARG A 223 3.84 19.91 -17.56
N ALA A 224 5.09 19.86 -18.00
CA ALA A 224 6.16 19.21 -17.23
C ALA A 224 6.41 19.98 -15.92
N VAL A 225 6.73 19.26 -14.85
CA VAL A 225 7.09 19.82 -13.55
C VAL A 225 8.50 19.37 -13.17
N THR A 226 9.33 20.31 -12.73
CA THR A 226 10.69 20.03 -12.26
C THR A 226 10.67 19.86 -10.75
N ALA A 227 11.24 18.75 -10.26
CA ALA A 227 11.42 18.53 -8.83
C ALA A 227 12.29 19.62 -8.20
N GLN A 228 12.04 19.92 -6.92
CA GLN A 228 12.76 20.94 -6.15
C GLN A 228 13.23 20.35 -4.82
N GLN A 229 14.13 21.05 -4.14
CA GLN A 229 14.60 20.63 -2.82
C GLN A 229 13.48 20.70 -1.76
N ASN A 230 12.64 21.74 -1.82
CA ASN A 230 11.51 21.97 -0.92
C ASN A 230 10.19 21.56 -1.60
N ALA A 231 9.09 21.66 -0.85
CA ALA A 231 7.76 21.52 -1.44
C ALA A 231 7.54 22.60 -2.52
N LEU A 232 6.80 22.23 -3.57
CA LEU A 232 6.44 23.11 -4.67
C LEU A 232 4.93 23.14 -4.87
N THR A 233 4.45 24.23 -5.46
CA THR A 233 3.05 24.36 -5.88
C THR A 233 2.91 23.93 -7.34
N ALA A 234 1.95 23.05 -7.62
CA ALA A 234 1.56 22.68 -8.98
C ALA A 234 0.02 22.56 -9.07
N GLY A 235 -0.52 21.89 -10.09
CA GLY A 235 -1.96 21.61 -10.16
C GLY A 235 -2.42 20.65 -9.06
N THR A 236 -3.73 20.42 -8.98
CA THR A 236 -4.36 19.54 -7.98
C THR A 236 -4.22 18.05 -8.28
N SER A 237 -3.48 17.71 -9.34
CA SER A 237 -3.11 16.35 -9.71
C SER A 237 -1.68 16.33 -10.26
N MET A 238 -0.99 15.23 -10.03
CA MET A 238 0.36 14.98 -10.51
C MET A 238 0.39 13.65 -11.28
N GLY A 239 1.00 13.67 -12.46
CA GLY A 239 1.29 12.51 -13.27
C GLY A 239 2.76 12.12 -13.15
N PHE A 240 3.01 10.82 -13.13
CA PHE A 240 4.31 10.16 -13.03
C PHE A 240 4.44 9.17 -14.19
N ALA A 241 5.57 9.16 -14.90
CA ALA A 241 5.86 8.19 -15.95
C ALA A 241 7.35 7.83 -16.01
N TRP A 242 7.66 6.70 -16.62
CA TRP A 242 9.02 6.15 -16.72
C TRP A 242 9.49 6.00 -18.18
N PRO A 243 9.85 7.07 -18.89
CA PRO A 243 10.15 7.01 -20.32
C PRO A 243 11.42 6.20 -20.68
N LYS A 244 12.24 5.82 -19.69
CA LYS A 244 13.55 5.17 -19.88
C LYS A 244 13.76 4.02 -18.88
N GLN A 245 12.80 3.10 -18.75
CA GLN A 245 12.91 1.98 -17.82
C GLN A 245 12.12 0.76 -18.31
N PRO A 246 12.78 -0.33 -18.75
CA PRO A 246 12.12 -1.50 -19.36
C PRO A 246 10.94 -2.04 -18.56
N GLY A 247 9.80 -2.25 -19.23
CA GLY A 247 8.53 -2.67 -18.65
C GLY A 247 7.70 -1.51 -18.09
N LEU A 248 8.33 -0.51 -17.47
CA LEU A 248 7.63 0.64 -16.90
C LEU A 248 7.31 1.74 -17.90
N GLU A 249 7.99 1.78 -19.05
CA GLU A 249 7.71 2.77 -20.11
C GLU A 249 6.29 2.68 -20.66
N LYS A 250 5.62 1.55 -20.41
CA LYS A 250 4.24 1.27 -20.82
C LYS A 250 3.21 1.87 -19.88
N TRP A 251 3.61 2.39 -18.71
CA TRP A 251 2.70 2.79 -17.65
C TRP A 251 2.92 4.23 -17.19
N GLY A 252 1.83 4.85 -16.76
CA GLY A 252 1.83 6.11 -16.03
C GLY A 252 0.93 6.02 -14.80
N VAL A 253 1.30 6.76 -13.76
CA VAL A 253 0.53 6.87 -12.51
C VAL A 253 0.07 8.32 -12.35
N GLY A 254 -1.21 8.54 -12.09
CA GLY A 254 -1.76 9.82 -11.65
C GLY A 254 -2.10 9.78 -10.17
N LEU A 255 -1.85 10.88 -9.46
CA LEU A 255 -2.20 11.08 -8.06
C LEU A 255 -2.92 12.42 -7.90
N SER A 256 -3.97 12.45 -7.09
CA SER A 256 -4.62 13.67 -6.63
C SER A 256 -5.12 13.48 -5.22
N CYS A 257 -5.07 14.51 -4.38
CA CYS A 257 -5.44 14.41 -2.97
C CYS A 257 -6.34 15.57 -2.54
N LYS A 258 -7.17 15.33 -1.53
CA LYS A 258 -7.99 16.35 -0.85
C LYS A 258 -7.95 16.16 0.66
N ALA A 259 -8.13 17.25 1.39
CA ALA A 259 -8.42 17.24 2.81
C ALA A 259 -9.68 18.06 3.08
N ASP A 260 -10.66 17.45 3.73
CA ASP A 260 -12.00 18.01 3.99
C ASP A 260 -12.63 18.64 2.73
N GLY A 261 -12.55 17.90 1.62
CA GLY A 261 -13.06 18.31 0.32
C GLY A 261 -12.22 19.35 -0.42
N ARG A 262 -11.18 19.92 0.21
CA ARG A 262 -10.29 20.91 -0.41
C ARG A 262 -9.15 20.21 -1.17
N PRO A 263 -8.98 20.46 -2.47
CA PRO A 263 -7.86 19.90 -3.23
C PRO A 263 -6.50 20.35 -2.70
N ILE A 264 -5.53 19.44 -2.70
CA ILE A 264 -4.14 19.71 -2.35
C ILE A 264 -3.35 19.98 -3.63
N SER A 265 -2.60 21.09 -3.65
CA SER A 265 -1.75 21.52 -4.77
C SER A 265 -0.27 21.65 -4.36
N GLN A 266 0.06 21.33 -3.11
CA GLN A 266 1.43 21.28 -2.61
C GLN A 266 2.00 19.87 -2.79
N TRP A 267 3.21 19.81 -3.33
CA TRP A 267 3.87 18.56 -3.71
C TRP A 267 5.30 18.51 -3.22
N VAL A 268 5.73 17.35 -2.73
CA VAL A 268 7.15 16.99 -2.64
C VAL A 268 7.41 15.98 -3.76
N LEU A 269 8.26 16.38 -4.71
CA LEU A 269 8.65 15.56 -5.85
C LEU A 269 10.13 15.26 -5.77
N ARG A 270 10.51 13.99 -5.93
CA ARG A 270 11.90 13.54 -5.77
C ARG A 270 12.29 12.66 -6.94
N LYS A 271 13.35 13.04 -7.64
CA LYS A 271 14.06 12.15 -8.57
C LYS A 271 15.11 11.32 -7.84
N GLU A 272 15.66 11.84 -6.75
CA GLU A 272 16.51 11.03 -5.89
C GLU A 272 15.67 10.05 -5.11
N ALA A 273 16.31 8.95 -4.68
CA ALA A 273 15.68 7.83 -4.02
C ALA A 273 14.81 8.33 -2.86
N SER A 274 13.51 8.48 -3.08
CA SER A 274 12.54 9.00 -2.12
C SER A 274 11.12 8.83 -2.67
N MET A 275 10.13 9.36 -1.96
CA MET A 275 8.70 9.26 -2.30
C MET A 275 8.19 10.50 -3.04
N GLN A 276 6.97 10.38 -3.56
CA GLN A 276 6.19 11.50 -4.11
C GLN A 276 5.01 11.77 -3.18
N ASN A 277 4.85 12.99 -2.67
CA ASN A 277 3.88 13.29 -1.60
C ASN A 277 2.94 14.45 -1.96
N CYS A 278 1.64 14.21 -1.77
CA CYS A 278 0.63 15.24 -1.62
C CYS A 278 0.75 15.86 -0.22
N VAL A 279 1.37 17.03 -0.12
CA VAL A 279 1.73 17.62 1.17
C VAL A 279 0.48 18.07 1.92
N TRP A 280 0.23 17.44 3.08
CA TRP A 280 -0.80 17.90 4.01
C TRP A 280 -0.50 17.52 5.47
N PRO A 281 -0.70 18.43 6.45
CA PRO A 281 -1.06 19.85 6.27
C PRO A 281 0.16 20.76 5.97
N GLY A 282 1.33 20.17 5.76
CA GLY A 282 2.60 20.89 5.72
C GLY A 282 3.22 20.99 7.12
N ARG A 283 4.19 21.90 7.28
CA ARG A 283 4.93 22.09 8.53
C ARG A 283 4.05 22.44 9.74
N ALA A 284 3.06 23.32 9.52
CA ALA A 284 2.18 23.80 10.58
C ALA A 284 1.13 22.72 10.95
N PRO A 285 1.09 22.24 12.20
CA PRO A 285 0.12 21.23 12.60
C PRO A 285 -1.32 21.74 12.53
N VAL A 286 -2.23 20.84 12.15
CA VAL A 286 -3.68 21.06 12.17
C VAL A 286 -4.29 20.29 13.33
N ALA A 287 -5.04 20.98 14.18
CA ALA A 287 -5.76 20.37 15.29
C ALA A 287 -6.97 19.57 14.80
N LEU A 288 -7.17 18.39 15.38
CA LEU A 288 -8.34 17.54 15.16
C LEU A 288 -9.30 17.74 16.32
N SER A 289 -10.54 18.11 16.02
CA SER A 289 -11.59 18.19 17.04
C SER A 289 -12.05 16.79 17.43
N LYS A 290 -12.07 16.49 18.74
CA LYS A 290 -12.56 15.22 19.27
C LYS A 290 -13.95 14.88 18.74
N GLY A 291 -14.13 13.65 18.28
CA GLY A 291 -15.40 13.15 17.73
C GLY A 291 -15.77 13.69 16.33
N ARG A 292 -15.02 14.64 15.76
CA ARG A 292 -15.25 15.11 14.39
C ARG A 292 -14.20 14.49 13.45
N PRO A 293 -14.61 13.79 12.38
CA PRO A 293 -13.67 13.18 11.46
C PRO A 293 -12.98 14.25 10.60
N LEU A 294 -11.65 14.17 10.54
CA LEU A 294 -10.86 14.67 9.41
C LEU A 294 -11.06 13.71 8.23
N ARG A 295 -11.37 14.22 7.05
CA ARG A 295 -11.48 13.41 5.83
C ARG A 295 -10.31 13.66 4.89
N LEU A 296 -9.59 12.60 4.53
CA LEU A 296 -8.54 12.61 3.53
C LEU A 296 -8.96 11.74 2.35
N GLU A 297 -8.92 12.31 1.16
CA GLU A 297 -9.27 11.61 -0.07
C GLU A 297 -8.04 11.57 -0.97
N SER A 298 -7.74 10.42 -1.58
CA SER A 298 -6.68 10.29 -2.56
C SER A 298 -7.12 9.40 -3.71
N THR A 299 -6.86 9.84 -4.94
CA THR A 299 -7.14 9.04 -6.13
C THR A 299 -5.82 8.69 -6.80
N VAL A 300 -5.60 7.40 -7.01
CA VAL A 300 -4.49 6.85 -7.79
C VAL A 300 -5.05 6.29 -9.09
N VAL A 301 -4.50 6.71 -10.23
CA VAL A 301 -4.89 6.21 -11.55
C VAL A 301 -3.68 5.59 -12.22
N ILE A 302 -3.73 4.30 -12.51
CA ILE A 302 -2.74 3.61 -13.34
C ILE A 302 -3.30 3.59 -14.75
N LYS A 303 -2.51 4.03 -15.73
CA LYS A 303 -2.94 4.05 -17.14
C LYS A 303 -1.79 3.65 -18.05
N PRO A 304 -2.08 3.16 -19.27
CA PRO A 304 -1.07 3.02 -20.29
C PRO A 304 -0.39 4.37 -20.51
N ALA A 305 0.93 4.36 -20.67
CA ALA A 305 1.66 5.51 -21.16
C ALA A 305 1.06 5.89 -22.52
N ALA A 306 0.95 7.19 -22.80
CA ALA A 306 0.53 7.63 -24.12
C ALA A 306 1.52 7.03 -25.14
N GLY A 307 0.99 6.22 -26.08
CA GLY A 307 1.79 5.63 -27.14
C GLY A 307 2.58 6.73 -27.85
N LYS A 308 3.86 6.47 -28.12
CA LYS A 308 4.56 7.22 -29.16
C LYS A 308 4.03 6.82 -30.51
#